data_AF-A0A3D2RYG8-F1
#
_entry.id   AF-A0A3D2RYG8-F1
#
_cell.length_a   1.000
_cell.length_b   1.000
_cell.length_c   1.000
_cell.angle_alpha   90.00
_cell.angle_beta   90.00
_cell.angle_gamma   90.00
#
_symmetry.space_group_name_H-M   'P 1'
#
loop_
_entity.id
_entity.type
_entity.pdbx_description
1 polymer ?
#
loop_
_entity_poly.entity_id
_entity_poly.type
_entity_poly.pdbx_seq_one_letter_code
_entity_poly.pdbx_strand_id
1 'polypeptide(L)'
;MIDGHTHLSLAGDGRTYVEMFADSDEMMVLTGMMNLQQHLAAGITTIREHGARKKIGFTLKKGLARGYIAGPRLLASGRPITCTRGHFHMCNEIADGEEQMRRSVRRLIHEGAGYIKIMASGGGTEGTIPGLASY
;
A
#
# COMPACT_ATOMS: atom_id res chain seq x y z
N MET A 1 0.82 -3.13 20.54
CA MET A 1 0.71 -4.28 19.61
C MET A 1 1.21 -3.85 18.23
N ILE A 2 1.64 -4.78 17.37
CA ILE A 2 2.13 -4.48 16.02
C ILE A 2 1.27 -5.21 14.99
N ASP A 3 0.81 -4.51 13.95
CA ASP A 3 0.25 -5.13 12.75
C ASP A 3 1.31 -5.20 11.65
N GLY A 4 1.58 -6.43 11.20
CA GLY A 4 2.61 -6.73 10.23
C GLY A 4 2.19 -6.57 8.77
N HIS A 5 0.89 -6.50 8.46
CA HIS A 5 0.39 -6.42 7.07
C HIS A 5 -0.95 -5.68 6.98
N THR A 6 -0.92 -4.38 6.64
CA THR A 6 -2.12 -3.56 6.43
C THR A 6 -2.19 -2.94 5.04
N HIS A 7 -3.40 -2.54 4.66
CA HIS A 7 -3.70 -1.74 3.47
C HIS A 7 -4.60 -0.56 3.89
N LEU A 8 -3.97 0.53 4.32
CA LEU A 8 -4.69 1.62 5.01
C LEU A 8 -5.76 2.29 4.14
N SER A 9 -5.53 2.39 2.83
CA SER A 9 -6.44 3.10 1.93
C SER A 9 -7.59 2.24 1.39
N LEU A 10 -7.76 1.02 1.90
CA LEU A 10 -8.89 0.16 1.58
C LEU A 10 -9.88 0.17 2.74
N ALA A 11 -11.14 0.51 2.46
CA ALA A 11 -12.13 0.81 3.50
C ALA A 11 -12.61 -0.43 4.28
N GLY A 12 -12.47 -1.64 3.72
CA GLY A 12 -12.96 -2.87 4.35
C GLY A 12 -14.48 -2.91 4.53
N ASP A 13 -15.22 -2.13 3.73
CA ASP A 13 -16.67 -1.92 3.83
C ASP A 13 -17.49 -2.87 2.92
N GLY A 14 -16.87 -3.94 2.43
CA GLY A 14 -17.49 -4.92 1.55
C GLY A 14 -17.40 -4.59 0.06
N ARG A 15 -16.94 -3.39 -0.33
CA ARG A 15 -16.66 -3.05 -1.72
C ARG A 15 -15.55 -3.93 -2.32
N THR A 16 -15.62 -4.17 -3.61
CA THR A 16 -14.56 -4.81 -4.41
C THR A 16 -13.34 -3.89 -4.53
N TYR A 17 -12.19 -4.45 -4.90
CA TYR A 17 -11.02 -3.62 -5.22
C TYR A 17 -11.30 -2.63 -6.35
N VAL A 18 -12.06 -3.02 -7.37
CA VAL A 18 -12.40 -2.13 -8.49
C VAL A 18 -13.15 -0.89 -8.00
N GLU A 19 -14.15 -1.07 -7.13
CA GLU A 19 -14.90 0.03 -6.53
C GLU A 19 -14.04 0.90 -5.61
N MET A 20 -13.20 0.29 -4.75
CA MET A 20 -12.31 1.05 -3.87
C MET A 20 -11.25 1.84 -4.65
N PHE A 21 -10.69 1.26 -5.71
CA PHE A 21 -9.72 1.95 -6.57
C PHE A 21 -10.38 2.93 -7.55
N ALA A 22 -11.71 3.03 -7.62
CA ALA A 22 -12.41 4.08 -8.34
C ALA A 22 -12.49 5.39 -7.52
N ASP A 23 -12.32 5.33 -6.19
CA ASP A 23 -12.27 6.53 -5.34
C ASP A 23 -11.14 7.46 -5.76
N SER A 24 -11.28 8.76 -5.45
CA SER A 24 -10.20 9.74 -5.67
C SER A 24 -9.02 9.51 -4.71
N ASP A 25 -7.85 10.09 -5.01
CA ASP A 25 -6.68 9.95 -4.12
C ASP A 25 -6.96 10.58 -2.74
N GLU A 26 -7.72 11.68 -2.71
CA GLU A 26 -8.14 12.38 -1.50
C GLU A 26 -9.05 11.51 -0.64
N MET A 27 -10.04 10.86 -1.25
CA MET A 27 -10.93 9.92 -0.54
C MET A 27 -10.15 8.75 0.06
N MET A 28 -9.21 8.18 -0.69
CA MET A 28 -8.33 7.11 -0.20
C MET A 28 -7.38 7.56 0.92
N VAL A 29 -7.00 8.85 0.98
CA VAL A 29 -6.30 9.44 2.13
C VAL A 29 -7.23 9.51 3.34
N LEU A 30 -8.47 9.98 3.16
CA LEU A 30 -9.46 10.06 4.25
C LEU A 30 -9.76 8.66 4.83
N THR A 31 -9.93 7.65 3.97
CA THR A 31 -10.05 6.24 4.39
C THR A 31 -8.83 5.79 5.18
N GLY A 32 -7.62 6.13 4.71
CA GLY A 32 -6.39 5.84 5.44
C GLY A 32 -6.31 6.47 6.83
N MET A 33 -6.77 7.72 6.96
CA MET A 33 -6.86 8.41 8.26
C MET A 33 -7.82 7.72 9.21
N MET A 34 -9.02 7.37 8.72
CA MET A 34 -10.02 6.63 9.50
C MET A 34 -9.43 5.30 10.00
N ASN A 35 -8.81 4.53 9.11
CA ASN A 35 -8.22 3.22 9.45
C ASN A 35 -7.06 3.35 10.45
N LEU A 36 -6.22 4.38 10.34
CA LEU A 36 -5.16 4.65 11.34
C LEU A 36 -5.73 4.86 12.75
N GLN A 37 -6.82 5.61 12.86
CA GLN A 37 -7.45 5.87 14.16
C GLN A 37 -8.10 4.60 14.73
N GLN A 38 -8.73 3.78 13.89
CA GLN A 38 -9.29 2.50 14.31
C GLN A 38 -8.22 1.54 14.84
N HIS A 39 -7.06 1.44 14.16
CA HIS A 39 -5.94 0.62 14.64
C HIS A 39 -5.45 1.11 16.01
N LEU A 40 -5.30 2.43 16.20
CA LEU A 40 -4.88 2.99 17.47
C LEU A 40 -5.88 2.69 18.59
N ALA A 41 -7.18 2.84 18.33
CA ALA A 41 -8.25 2.53 19.27
C ALA A 41 -8.25 1.04 19.67
N ALA A 42 -7.82 0.15 18.77
CA ALA A 42 -7.64 -1.28 19.05
C ALA A 42 -6.33 -1.62 19.80
N GLY A 43 -5.52 -0.63 20.20
CA GLY A 43 -4.25 -0.86 20.91
C GLY A 43 -3.06 -1.23 20.01
N ILE A 44 -3.22 -1.09 18.69
CA ILE A 44 -2.12 -1.24 17.73
C ILE A 44 -1.34 0.06 17.69
N THR A 45 -0.04 -0.03 18.01
CA THR A 45 0.84 1.14 18.18
C THR A 45 1.89 1.25 17.08
N THR A 46 2.05 0.21 16.25
CA THR A 46 2.91 0.22 15.07
C THR A 46 2.27 -0.61 13.97
N ILE A 47 2.31 -0.11 12.73
CA ILE A 47 1.75 -0.79 11.57
C ILE A 47 2.72 -0.77 10.39
N ARG A 48 2.61 -1.80 9.55
CA ARG A 48 3.27 -1.90 8.25
C ARG A 48 2.24 -1.85 7.13
N GLU A 49 2.27 -0.79 6.35
CA GLU A 49 1.42 -0.60 5.17
C GLU A 49 2.12 -1.18 3.93
N HIS A 50 1.48 -2.16 3.28
CA HIS A 50 2.02 -2.95 2.17
C HIS A 50 1.46 -2.65 0.78
N GLY A 51 0.64 -1.62 0.63
CA GLY A 51 0.28 -1.18 -0.70
C GLY A 51 -0.72 -0.05 -0.73
N ALA A 52 -0.20 1.15 -0.99
CA ALA A 52 -0.98 2.33 -1.30
C ALA A 52 -0.65 2.80 -2.71
N ARG A 53 -1.67 3.18 -3.49
CA ARG A 53 -1.44 3.71 -4.85
C ARG A 53 -0.77 5.08 -4.82
N LYS A 54 -0.02 5.39 -5.87
CA LYS A 54 0.69 6.68 -6.03
C LYS A 54 1.48 7.03 -4.76
N LYS A 55 1.19 8.19 -4.14
CA LYS A 55 1.88 8.69 -2.94
C LYS A 55 1.02 8.61 -1.67
N ILE A 56 -0.14 7.95 -1.70
CA ILE A 56 -1.13 8.02 -0.62
C ILE A 56 -0.54 7.55 0.72
N GLY A 57 0.12 6.39 0.75
CA GLY A 57 0.77 5.87 1.96
C GLY A 57 1.86 6.81 2.49
N PHE A 58 2.59 7.48 1.61
CA PHE A 58 3.60 8.47 1.99
C PHE A 58 2.97 9.77 2.50
N THR A 59 1.85 10.20 1.94
CA THR A 59 1.06 11.34 2.43
C THR A 59 0.58 11.09 3.86
N LEU A 60 0.03 9.89 4.14
CA LEU A 60 -0.38 9.49 5.49
C LEU A 60 0.81 9.48 6.46
N LYS A 61 1.93 8.87 6.06
CA LYS A 61 3.18 8.86 6.85
C LYS A 61 3.65 10.27 7.17
N LYS A 62 3.59 11.20 6.21
CA LYS A 62 3.96 12.60 6.40
C LYS A 62 2.98 13.35 7.30
N GLY A 63 1.69 13.08 7.20
CA GLY A 63 0.66 13.64 8.07
C GLY A 63 0.84 13.23 9.53
N LEU A 64 1.12 11.94 9.79
CA LEU A 64 1.48 11.44 11.12
C LEU A 64 2.75 12.11 11.66
N ALA A 65 3.80 12.19 10.84
CA ALA A 65 5.07 12.81 11.27
C ALA A 65 4.93 14.31 11.60
N ARG A 66 3.97 15.00 10.99
CA ARG A 66 3.65 16.41 11.26
C ARG A 66 2.65 16.61 12.40
N GLY A 67 2.10 15.54 12.97
CA GLY A 67 1.08 15.61 14.00
C GLY A 67 -0.30 16.04 13.51
N TYR A 68 -0.55 16.04 12.19
CA TYR A 68 -1.87 16.38 11.64
C TYR A 68 -2.89 15.25 11.80
N ILE A 69 -2.39 14.03 11.98
CA ILE A 69 -3.19 12.81 12.14
C ILE A 69 -2.72 12.14 13.42
N ALA A 70 -3.64 11.76 14.30
CA ALA A 70 -3.34 10.84 15.39
C ALA A 70 -3.37 9.40 14.87
N GLY A 71 -2.36 8.60 15.21
CA GLY A 71 -2.31 7.21 14.76
C GLY A 71 -1.06 6.46 15.23
N PRO A 72 -0.97 5.16 14.93
CA PRO A 72 0.20 4.35 15.23
C PRO A 72 1.44 4.80 14.46
N ARG A 73 2.62 4.33 14.87
CA ARG A 73 3.84 4.45 14.07
C ARG A 73 3.66 3.72 12.75
N LEU A 74 3.87 4.44 11.64
CA LEU A 74 3.66 3.90 10.30
C LEU A 74 4.99 3.63 9.58
N LEU A 75 5.22 2.38 9.22
CA LEU A 75 6.18 1.99 8.18
C LEU A 75 5.40 1.73 6.88
N ALA A 76 5.77 2.37 5.78
CA ALA A 76 5.10 2.22 4.50
C ALA A 76 6.06 1.69 3.44
N SER A 77 5.61 0.71 2.63
CA SER A 77 6.33 0.32 1.41
C SER A 77 6.11 1.31 0.26
N GLY A 78 5.03 2.08 0.33
CA GLY A 78 4.51 2.78 -0.84
C GLY A 78 3.82 1.79 -1.76
N ARG A 79 4.08 1.91 -3.06
CA ARG A 79 3.47 1.05 -4.07
C ARG A 79 4.20 -0.30 -4.09
N PRO A 80 3.50 -1.43 -3.99
CA PRO A 80 4.12 -2.74 -4.15
C PRO A 80 4.50 -2.93 -5.62
N ILE A 81 5.70 -3.46 -5.86
CA ILE A 81 6.19 -3.71 -7.21
C ILE A 81 5.56 -5.00 -7.74
N THR A 82 5.04 -4.97 -8.96
CA THR A 82 4.41 -6.12 -9.63
C THR A 82 4.68 -6.07 -11.13
N CYS A 83 4.52 -7.19 -11.83
CA CYS A 83 4.66 -7.24 -13.28
C CYS A 83 3.41 -6.67 -13.98
N THR A 84 3.48 -6.48 -15.30
CA THR A 84 2.31 -6.03 -16.08
C THR A 84 1.12 -6.97 -15.84
N ARG A 85 -0.01 -6.38 -15.43
CA ARG A 85 -1.25 -7.09 -15.01
C ARG A 85 -1.10 -8.02 -13.81
N GLY A 86 0.01 -7.94 -13.06
CA GLY A 86 0.23 -8.72 -11.85
C GLY A 86 -0.70 -8.34 -10.69
N HIS A 87 -0.57 -9.06 -9.58
CA HIS A 87 -1.38 -8.81 -8.39
C HIS A 87 -1.20 -7.37 -7.92
N PHE A 88 -2.28 -6.70 -7.54
CA PHE A 88 -2.28 -5.35 -6.99
C PHE A 88 -1.70 -4.26 -7.92
N HIS A 89 -1.71 -4.48 -9.24
CA HIS A 89 -1.20 -3.51 -10.22
C HIS A 89 -1.88 -2.12 -10.17
N MET A 90 -3.06 -2.00 -9.55
CA MET A 90 -3.78 -0.74 -9.37
C MET A 90 -3.01 0.26 -8.49
N CYS A 91 -2.01 -0.22 -7.73
CA CYS A 91 -1.13 0.65 -6.96
C CYS A 91 -0.09 1.41 -7.80
N ASN A 92 0.05 1.13 -9.10
CA ASN A 92 0.83 1.90 -10.08
C ASN A 92 2.37 1.77 -10.00
N GLU A 93 2.91 0.64 -9.54
CA GLU A 93 4.35 0.35 -9.63
C GLU A 93 4.59 -0.94 -10.40
N ILE A 94 4.44 -0.83 -11.72
CA ILE A 94 4.68 -1.93 -12.65
C ILE A 94 6.16 -1.96 -13.04
N ALA A 95 6.78 -3.13 -13.01
CA ALA A 95 8.14 -3.36 -13.45
C ALA A 95 8.27 -4.72 -14.12
N ASP A 96 8.57 -4.72 -15.42
CA ASP A 96 8.81 -5.93 -16.20
C ASP A 96 10.32 -6.12 -16.41
N GLY A 97 10.85 -7.18 -15.81
CA GLY A 97 12.27 -7.50 -15.86
C GLY A 97 13.14 -6.77 -14.82
N GLU A 98 14.40 -7.19 -14.79
CA GLU A 98 15.32 -6.88 -13.70
C GLU A 98 15.75 -5.40 -13.65
N GLU A 99 15.92 -4.76 -14.81
CA GLU A 99 16.33 -3.36 -14.91
C GLU A 99 15.23 -2.43 -14.38
N GLN A 100 13.99 -2.69 -14.77
CA GLN A 100 12.83 -1.94 -14.27
C GLN A 100 12.62 -2.18 -12.77
N MET A 101 12.79 -3.41 -12.27
CA MET A 101 12.70 -3.73 -10.84
C MET A 101 13.69 -2.88 -10.03
N ARG A 102 14.97 -2.82 -10.45
CA ARG A 102 15.99 -2.00 -9.78
C ARG A 102 15.62 -0.51 -9.80
N ARG A 103 15.09 -0.01 -10.92
CA ARG A 103 14.64 1.38 -11.07
C ARG A 103 13.49 1.70 -10.12
N SER A 104 12.49 0.82 -10.04
CA SER A 104 11.33 0.94 -9.13
C SER A 104 11.75 0.93 -7.66
N VAL A 105 12.65 0.02 -7.27
CA VAL A 105 13.23 0.01 -5.91
C VAL A 105 13.90 1.35 -5.57
N ARG A 106 14.77 1.86 -6.44
CA ARG A 106 15.46 3.16 -6.21
C ARG A 106 14.46 4.31 -6.09
N ARG A 107 13.42 4.33 -6.93
CA ARG A 107 12.35 5.33 -6.88
C ARG A 107 11.60 5.30 -5.56
N LEU A 108 11.15 4.13 -5.09
CA LEU A 108 10.42 4.00 -3.84
C LEU A 108 11.27 4.39 -2.62
N ILE A 109 12.56 4.02 -2.61
CA ILE A 109 13.51 4.46 -1.58
C ILE A 109 13.63 5.98 -1.57
N HIS A 110 13.80 6.60 -2.75
CA HIS A 110 13.88 8.06 -2.87
C HIS A 110 12.60 8.77 -2.38
N GLU A 111 11.43 8.17 -2.60
CA GLU A 111 10.15 8.69 -2.12
C GLU A 111 9.92 8.48 -0.60
N GLY A 112 10.81 7.75 0.07
CA GLY A 112 10.79 7.55 1.52
C GLY A 112 10.15 6.25 2.00
N ALA A 113 10.12 5.22 1.15
CA ALA A 113 9.74 3.87 1.55
C ALA A 113 10.62 3.36 2.70
N GLY A 114 9.99 2.76 3.70
CA GLY A 114 10.71 2.13 4.83
C GLY A 114 11.17 0.71 4.52
N TYR A 115 10.56 0.07 3.51
CA TYR A 115 10.89 -1.25 3.00
C TYR A 115 10.28 -1.41 1.60
N ILE A 116 10.64 -2.47 0.88
CA ILE A 116 10.06 -2.78 -0.42
C ILE A 116 9.12 -3.98 -0.30
N LYS A 117 7.97 -3.89 -0.95
CA LYS A 117 7.04 -5.00 -1.13
C LYS A 117 7.02 -5.38 -2.61
N ILE A 118 7.10 -6.67 -2.88
CA ILE A 118 6.99 -7.23 -4.24
C ILE A 118 5.84 -8.24 -4.22
N MET A 119 5.08 -8.28 -5.31
CA MET A 119 4.12 -9.34 -5.59
C MET A 119 4.84 -10.44 -6.37
N ALA A 120 5.31 -11.46 -5.65
CA ALA A 120 6.07 -12.56 -6.24
C ALA A 120 5.20 -13.56 -7.01
N SER A 121 3.88 -13.55 -6.76
CA SER A 121 2.90 -14.39 -7.43
C SER A 121 1.64 -13.59 -7.75
N GLY A 122 0.72 -14.21 -8.48
CA GLY A 122 -0.68 -13.79 -8.50
C GLY A 122 -1.31 -13.80 -7.10
N GLY A 123 -2.53 -13.27 -7.00
CA GLY A 123 -3.26 -13.14 -5.74
C GLY A 123 -4.75 -12.95 -5.97
N GLY A 124 -5.45 -12.30 -5.05
CA GLY A 124 -6.88 -12.04 -5.16
C GLY A 124 -7.27 -10.96 -6.20
N THR A 125 -6.31 -10.48 -7.00
CA THR A 125 -6.62 -9.53 -8.09
C THR A 125 -7.20 -10.30 -9.27
N GLU A 126 -8.28 -9.77 -9.82
CA GLU A 126 -8.91 -10.31 -11.02
C GLU A 126 -7.89 -10.51 -12.16
N GLY A 127 -7.93 -11.69 -12.79
CA GLY A 127 -7.00 -12.06 -13.85
C GLY A 127 -5.63 -12.55 -13.37
N THR A 128 -5.41 -12.68 -12.06
CA THR A 128 -4.19 -13.29 -11.49
C THR A 128 -4.53 -14.60 -10.77
N ILE A 129 -3.58 -15.53 -10.71
CA ILE A 129 -3.78 -16.85 -10.09
C ILE A 129 -2.91 -16.95 -8.83
N PRO A 130 -3.51 -17.07 -7.63
CA PRO A 130 -2.76 -17.34 -6.42
C PRO A 130 -1.86 -18.58 -6.58
N GLY A 131 -0.55 -18.40 -6.37
CA GLY A 131 0.45 -19.48 -6.47
C GLY A 131 1.19 -19.59 -7.80
N LEU A 132 0.75 -18.91 -8.87
CA LEU A 132 1.58 -18.77 -10.07
C LEU A 132 2.54 -17.60 -9.91
N ALA A 133 3.81 -17.83 -10.20
CA ALA A 133 4.85 -16.83 -10.10
C ALA A 133 4.60 -15.65 -11.07
N SER A 134 4.88 -14.44 -10.60
CA SER A 134 4.79 -13.20 -11.38
C SER A 134 6.15 -12.77 -11.97
N TYR A 135 7.24 -13.39 -11.51
CA TYR A 135 8.61 -13.24 -11.94
C TYR A 135 9.30 -14.60 -12.01
#